data_AF-A0A7V9BKF6-F1
#
_entry.id   AF-A0A7V9BKF6-F1
#
_cell.length_a   1.000
_cell.length_b   1.000
_cell.length_c   1.000
_cell.angle_alpha   90.00
_cell.angle_beta   90.00
_cell.angle_gamma   90.00
#
_symmetry.space_group_name_H-M   'P 1'
#
loop_
_entity.id
_entity.type
_entity.pdbx_description
1 polymer ?
#
loop_
_entity_poly.entity_id
_entity_poly.type
_entity_poly.pdbx_seq_one_letter_code
_entity_poly.pdbx_strand_id
1 'polypeptide(L)'
;MTDISCQTGVELLMDYLEGVVPEDMRTILDSHVAGCPKCTAFVASYLATPRILRDATASAMPPELQRSLLAFLRAQRGDGPRQKD
;
A
#
# COMPACT_ATOMS: atom_id res chain seq x y z
N MET A 1 -7.17 20.33 -29.02
CA MET A 1 -6.34 20.23 -27.81
C MET A 1 -7.25 19.72 -26.73
N THR A 2 -7.12 18.46 -26.35
CA THR A 2 -7.82 17.90 -25.21
C THR A 2 -7.28 18.61 -23.97
N ASP A 3 -8.15 19.33 -23.29
CA ASP A 3 -7.82 19.98 -22.03
C ASP A 3 -7.47 18.90 -21.00
N ILE A 4 -6.21 18.84 -20.58
CA ILE A 4 -5.79 17.94 -19.51
C ILE A 4 -6.23 18.60 -18.21
N SER A 5 -7.40 18.19 -17.72
CA SER A 5 -7.89 18.66 -16.44
C SER A 5 -7.02 18.12 -15.31
N CYS A 6 -6.96 18.85 -14.19
CA CYS A 6 -6.30 18.36 -12.97
C CYS A 6 -6.85 17.01 -12.52
N GLN A 7 -8.15 16.76 -12.73
CA GLN A 7 -8.80 15.49 -12.37
C GLN A 7 -8.21 14.32 -13.19
N THR A 8 -8.13 14.47 -14.51
CA THR A 8 -7.57 13.44 -15.40
C THR A 8 -6.10 13.12 -15.06
N GLY A 9 -5.33 14.14 -14.67
CA GLY A 9 -3.96 13.93 -14.20
C GLY A 9 -3.87 13.16 -12.89
N VAL A 10 -4.78 13.41 -11.95
CA VAL A 10 -4.84 12.69 -10.67
C VAL A 10 -5.28 11.24 -10.87
N GLU A 11 -6.28 10.98 -11.71
CA GLU A 11 -6.73 9.62 -12.07
C GLU A 11 -5.57 8.78 -12.64
N LEU A 12 -4.81 9.34 -13.59
CA LEU A 12 -3.62 8.67 -14.13
C LEU A 12 -2.56 8.37 -13.05
N LEU A 13 -2.34 9.29 -12.11
CA LEU A 13 -1.38 9.08 -11.03
C LEU A 13 -1.86 8.00 -10.05
N MET A 14 -3.17 7.85 -9.83
CA MET A 14 -3.72 6.76 -9.01
C MET A 14 -3.49 5.41 -9.69
N ASP A 15 -3.83 5.28 -10.97
CA ASP A 15 -3.58 4.05 -11.75
C ASP A 15 -2.10 3.66 -11.76
N TYR A 16 -1.22 4.66 -11.85
CA TYR A 16 0.23 4.46 -11.79
C TYR A 16 0.70 3.93 -10.43
N LEU A 17 0.14 4.44 -9.33
CA LEU A 17 0.45 4.01 -7.97
C LEU A 17 -0.13 2.63 -7.64
N GLU A 18 -1.28 2.29 -8.23
CA GLU A 18 -1.91 0.97 -8.12
C GLU A 18 -1.25 -0.08 -9.03
N GLY A 19 -0.37 0.34 -9.93
CA GLY A 19 0.36 -0.56 -10.84
C GLY A 19 -0.49 -1.09 -11.99
N VAL A 20 -1.55 -0.37 -12.36
CA VAL A 20 -2.51 -0.78 -13.41
C VAL A 20 -2.31 -0.03 -14.73
N VAL A 21 -1.23 0.74 -14.85
CA VAL A 21 -0.82 1.36 -16.12
C VAL A 21 0.02 0.40 -16.97
N PRO A 22 -0.04 0.52 -18.31
CA PRO A 22 0.90 -0.14 -19.21
C PRO A 22 2.38 0.16 -18.90
N GLU A 23 3.29 -0.77 -19.20
CA GLU A 23 4.72 -0.67 -18.84
C GLU A 23 5.45 0.51 -19.51
N ASP A 24 5.10 0.80 -20.77
CA ASP A 24 5.59 1.97 -21.50
C ASP A 24 5.17 3.28 -20.81
N MET A 25 3.90 3.36 -20.38
CA MET A 25 3.37 4.49 -19.63
C MET A 25 4.01 4.61 -18.24
N ARG A 26 4.23 3.48 -17.55
CA ARG A 26 4.93 3.45 -16.26
C ARG A 26 6.32 4.06 -16.37
N THR A 27 7.09 3.69 -17.39
CA THR A 27 8.44 4.22 -17.60
C THR A 27 8.44 5.74 -17.79
N ILE A 28 7.47 6.26 -18.56
CA ILE A 28 7.30 7.71 -18.77
C ILE A 28 6.95 8.42 -17.46
N LEU A 29 6.04 7.85 -16.67
CA LEU A 29 5.60 8.41 -15.40
C LEU A 29 6.71 8.34 -14.34
N ASP A 30 7.48 7.27 -14.28
CA ASP A 30 8.66 7.14 -13.40
C ASP A 30 9.65 8.29 -13.69
N SER A 31 9.96 8.53 -14.97
CA SER A 31 10.83 9.65 -15.37
C SER A 31 10.23 11.01 -15.00
N HIS A 32 8.92 11.21 -15.18
CA HIS A 32 8.27 12.47 -14.87
C HIS A 32 8.25 12.73 -13.36
N VAL A 33 7.87 11.75 -12.56
CA VAL A 33 7.81 11.85 -11.10
C VAL A 33 9.20 12.16 -10.55
N ALA A 34 10.24 11.50 -11.04
CA ALA A 34 11.63 11.76 -10.64
C ALA A 34 12.11 13.18 -11.00
N GLY A 35 11.63 13.74 -12.12
CA GLY A 35 11.99 15.08 -12.60
C GLY A 35 11.11 16.23 -12.07
N CYS A 36 9.97 15.93 -11.43
CA CYS A 36 8.98 16.93 -11.04
C CYS A 36 8.74 16.92 -9.52
N PRO A 37 9.23 17.94 -8.78
CA PRO A 37 9.07 18.02 -7.33
C PRO A 37 7.61 18.00 -6.85
N LYS A 38 6.70 18.60 -7.62
CA LYS A 38 5.26 18.61 -7.31
C LYS A 38 4.67 17.20 -7.37
N CYS A 39 5.03 16.43 -8.40
CA CYS A 39 4.57 15.05 -8.56
C CYS A 39 5.19 14.13 -7.51
N THR A 40 6.49 14.29 -7.20
CA THR A 40 7.14 13.59 -6.08
C THR A 40 6.39 13.84 -4.76
N ALA A 41 6.07 15.10 -4.45
CA ALA A 41 5.33 15.45 -3.23
C ALA A 41 3.92 14.85 -3.20
N PHE A 42 3.20 14.88 -4.35
CA PHE A 42 1.88 14.28 -4.47
C PHE A 42 1.92 12.76 -4.21
N VAL A 43 2.84 12.05 -4.87
CA VAL A 43 3.03 10.60 -4.71
C VAL A 43 3.36 10.26 -3.26
N ALA A 44 4.27 11.01 -2.63
CA ALA A 44 4.62 10.80 -1.23
C ALA A 44 3.41 10.97 -0.28
N SER A 45 2.58 12.00 -0.52
CA SER A 45 1.35 12.24 0.23
C SER A 45 0.35 11.08 0.07
N TYR A 46 0.13 10.65 -1.17
CA TYR A 46 -0.78 9.53 -1.45
C TYR A 46 -0.33 8.25 -0.75
N LEU A 47 0.95 7.88 -0.88
CA LEU A 47 1.52 6.67 -0.24
C LEU A 47 1.50 6.71 1.29
N ALA A 48 1.46 7.89 1.90
CA ALA A 48 1.31 8.03 3.34
C ALA A 48 -0.13 7.78 3.83
N THR A 49 -1.13 7.99 2.95
CA THR A 49 -2.55 7.96 3.31
C THR A 49 -3.01 6.64 3.94
N PRO A 50 -2.67 5.43 3.42
CA PRO A 50 -3.09 4.18 4.03
C PRO A 50 -2.55 3.97 5.45
N ARG A 51 -1.32 4.42 5.72
CA ARG A 51 -0.73 4.36 7.06
C ARG A 51 -1.48 5.31 8.01
N ILE A 52 -1.69 6.56 7.59
CA ILE A 52 -2.42 7.55 8.39
C ILE A 52 -3.82 7.04 8.75
N LEU A 53 -4.54 6.48 7.78
CA LEU A 53 -5.86 5.89 8.01
C LEU A 53 -5.81 4.70 8.96
N ARG A 54 -4.82 3.81 8.82
CA ARG A 54 -4.65 2.66 9.71
C ARG A 54 -4.39 3.09 11.15
N ASP A 55 -3.54 4.10 11.34
CA ASP A 55 -3.19 4.62 12.66
C ASP A 55 -4.42 5.33 13.28
N ALA A 56 -5.14 6.12 12.49
CA ALA A 56 -6.34 6.85 12.94
C ALA A 56 -7.54 5.94 13.23
N THR A 57 -7.64 4.81 12.54
CA THR A 57 -8.73 3.82 12.72
C THR A 57 -8.29 2.58 13.48
N ALA A 58 -7.09 2.61 14.07
CA ALA A 58 -6.53 1.49 14.81
C ALA A 58 -7.50 1.07 15.93
N SER A 59 -8.09 -0.11 15.76
CA SER A 59 -8.92 -0.75 16.77
C SER A 59 -8.16 -1.89 17.43
N ALA A 60 -8.42 -2.10 18.72
CA ALA A 60 -7.87 -3.23 19.43
C ALA A 60 -8.41 -4.54 18.81
N MET A 61 -7.50 -5.48 18.51
CA MET A 61 -7.91 -6.81 18.07
C MET A 61 -8.66 -7.50 19.22
N PRO A 62 -9.86 -8.08 18.97
CA PRO A 62 -10.56 -8.84 19.99
C PRO A 62 -9.67 -9.98 20.53
N PRO A 63 -9.60 -10.18 21.87
CA PRO A 63 -8.66 -11.14 22.47
C PRO A 63 -8.82 -12.58 21.96
N GLU A 64 -10.03 -13.01 21.63
CA GLU A 64 -10.33 -14.32 21.07
C GLU A 64 -9.78 -14.50 19.65
N LEU A 65 -9.90 -13.46 18.82
CA LEU A 65 -9.33 -13.46 17.48
C LEU A 65 -7.80 -13.49 17.56
N GLN A 66 -7.22 -12.70 18.46
CA GLN A 66 -5.77 -12.71 18.71
C GLN A 66 -5.28 -14.09 19.14
N ARG A 67 -5.97 -14.75 20.07
CA ARG A 67 -5.63 -16.12 20.53
C ARG A 67 -5.70 -17.13 19.39
N SER A 68 -6.78 -17.11 18.61
CA SER A 68 -6.99 -18.01 17.47
C SER A 68 -5.89 -17.84 16.41
N LEU A 69 -5.60 -16.59 16.03
CA LEU A 69 -4.57 -16.27 15.04
C LEU A 69 -3.17 -16.69 15.52
N LEU A 70 -2.82 -16.45 16.78
CA LEU A 70 -1.54 -16.87 17.35
C LEU A 70 -1.40 -18.40 17.39
N ALA A 71 -2.47 -19.12 17.72
CA ALA A 71 -2.46 -20.59 17.71
C ALA A 71 -2.21 -21.13 16.29
N PHE A 72 -2.92 -20.59 15.29
CA PHE A 72 -2.71 -20.93 13.88
C PHE A 72 -1.29 -20.67 13.41
N LEU A 73 -0.73 -19.49 13.69
CA LEU A 73 0.63 -19.12 13.27
C LEU A 73 1.71 -20.02 13.89
N ARG A 74 1.55 -20.42 15.15
CA ARG A 74 2.48 -21.36 15.82
C ARG A 74 2.46 -22.74 15.18
N ALA A 75 1.28 -23.25 14.84
CA ALA A 75 1.14 -24.53 14.16
C ALA A 75 1.84 -24.53 12.80
N GLN A 76 1.74 -23.44 12.04
CA GLN A 76 2.37 -23.32 10.71
C GLN A 76 3.89 -23.12 10.74
N ARG A 77 4.43 -22.56 11.83
CA ARG A 77 5.88 -22.38 12.00
C ARG A 77 6.59 -23.64 12.50
N GLY A 78 5.87 -24.71 12.82
CA GLY A 78 6.44 -25.90 13.45
C GLY A 78 6.85 -25.67 14.91
N ASP A 79 6.45 -24.55 15.52
CA ASP A 79 6.63 -24.24 16.95
C ASP A 79 5.64 -25.03 17.83
N GLY A 80 5.31 -26.26 17.42
CA GLY A 80 4.59 -27.21 18.27
C GLY A 80 5.42 -27.52 19.52
N PRO A 81 4.79 -27.93 20.63
CA PRO A 81 5.53 -28.33 21.81
C PRO A 81 6.54 -29.39 21.40
N ARG A 82 7.84 -29.11 21.61
CA ARG A 82 8.90 -30.13 21.49
C ARG A 82 8.51 -31.28 22.40
N GLN A 83 8.06 -32.38 21.81
CA GLN A 83 7.84 -33.62 22.53
C GLN A 83 9.22 -34.05 23.05
N LYS A 84 9.36 -34.08 24.37
CA LYS A 84 10.60 -34.47 25.05
C LYS A 84 10.42 -35.95 25.40
N ASP A 85 11.07 -36.82 24.62
CA ASP A 85 11.37 -38.20 25.03
C ASP A 85 12.32 -38.20 26.24
#